data_AF-A0A9E2II12-F1
#
_entry.id   AF-A0A9E2II12-F1
#
_cell.length_a   1.000
_cell.length_b   1.000
_cell.length_c   1.000
_cell.angle_alpha   90.00
_cell.angle_beta   90.00
_cell.angle_gamma   90.00
#
_symmetry.space_group_name_H-M   'P 1'
#
loop_
_entity.id
_entity.type
_entity.pdbx_description
1 polymer ?
#
loop_
_entity_poly.entity_id
_entity_poly.type
_entity_poly.pdbx_seq_one_letter_code
_entity_poly.pdbx_strand_id
1 'polypeptide(L)'
;PINPDEVVWVLDARFFQFRAQKNWDKFVLTNKALALGWSHDQYRLIDQPQLGKYLYGFIIKAFKLDPWDPHQVAFLYQDFASAKLSLGSLEAIGEKYQDLATSIYLLRILGSVVSFMGIAAFGVGIYLFTKSRSIGGLTSIFLFFHPTLFYWYRLAVPNNIQMLLIILALSLMMFLLNSIKPFNLKRALRIGNLLWVLVGVLIAGATSIKLNGIFLLVFPAFIWYMQDIKQCFFHKVVDQNLIQNVIHQIKAYLSLWIGFLMTFYFLEPELWLRPLGGLQLLFGARWAQHRRFLAYFENYSFLESIWFLLIQFLKISDLMIVKILLVFFLLWGMVVLVRRLSIKKWVDLAWLLLFMVIVNAGYANVGFDRYAEWSIFVFSFLSALGGVDIFLRIGKKIKTL
;
A
#
# COMPACT_ATOMS: atom_id res chain seq x y z
N PRO A 1 -2.51 17.60 18.43
CA PRO A 1 -2.85 16.41 19.23
C PRO A 1 -2.12 15.14 18.77
N ILE A 2 -1.77 14.26 19.73
CA ILE A 2 -1.29 12.90 19.44
C ILE A 2 -2.50 12.05 19.07
N ASN A 3 -2.43 11.35 17.93
CA ASN A 3 -3.45 10.39 17.55
C ASN A 3 -3.26 9.10 18.35
N PRO A 4 -4.35 8.51 18.85
CA PRO A 4 -4.30 7.25 19.56
C PRO A 4 -3.51 6.14 18.84
N ASP A 5 -3.79 5.89 17.56
CA ASP A 5 -3.14 4.81 16.81
C ASP A 5 -1.59 4.91 16.88
N GLU A 6 -1.04 6.13 16.97
CA GLU A 6 0.41 6.38 17.08
C GLU A 6 1.00 5.83 18.37
N VAL A 7 0.34 6.05 19.50
CA VAL A 7 0.80 5.57 20.82
C VAL A 7 0.98 4.05 20.76
N VAL A 8 -0.01 3.36 20.20
CA VAL A 8 -0.03 1.91 20.15
C VAL A 8 1.06 1.37 19.22
N TRP A 9 1.32 2.02 18.08
CA TRP A 9 2.42 1.65 17.19
C TRP A 9 3.79 1.88 17.82
N VAL A 10 3.98 2.96 18.59
CA VAL A 10 5.24 3.24 19.30
C VAL A 10 5.46 2.24 20.43
N LEU A 11 4.43 1.92 21.21
CA LEU A 11 4.54 0.93 22.29
C LEU A 11 4.82 -0.47 21.71
N ASP A 12 4.14 -0.87 20.64
CA ASP A 12 4.40 -2.15 19.97
C ASP A 12 5.81 -2.23 19.37
N ALA A 13 6.44 -1.09 19.04
CA ALA A 13 7.81 -1.07 18.54
C ALA A 13 8.85 -1.66 19.54
N ARG A 14 8.52 -1.74 20.84
CA ARG A 14 9.32 -2.43 21.87
C ARG A 14 9.66 -3.88 21.51
N PHE A 15 8.83 -4.52 20.67
CA PHE A 15 9.07 -5.91 20.25
C PHE A 15 10.41 -6.05 19.54
N PHE A 16 10.88 -4.99 18.87
CA PHE A 16 12.24 -4.93 18.34
C PHE A 16 13.31 -5.12 19.42
N GLN A 17 13.17 -4.45 20.58
CA GLN A 17 14.14 -4.54 21.67
C GLN A 17 14.17 -5.94 22.28
N PHE A 18 13.01 -6.58 22.47
CA PHE A 18 12.94 -7.97 22.96
C PHE A 18 13.71 -8.92 22.03
N ARG A 19 13.65 -8.71 20.71
CA ARG A 19 14.43 -9.49 19.75
C ARG A 19 15.91 -9.20 19.79
N ALA A 20 16.27 -7.91 19.85
CA ALA A 20 17.68 -7.51 19.93
C ALA A 20 18.37 -8.12 21.16
N GLN A 21 17.61 -8.40 22.23
CA GLN A 21 18.08 -9.03 23.46
C GLN A 21 17.94 -10.57 23.47
N LYS A 22 17.55 -11.20 22.35
CA LYS A 22 17.31 -12.66 22.25
C LYS A 22 16.25 -13.21 23.22
N ASN A 23 15.29 -12.38 23.64
CA ASN A 23 14.16 -12.80 24.47
C ASN A 23 13.07 -13.47 23.61
N TRP A 24 13.43 -14.59 22.97
CA TRP A 24 12.60 -15.31 21.99
C TRP A 24 11.32 -15.89 22.62
N ASP A 25 11.34 -16.20 23.91
CA ASP A 25 10.25 -16.83 24.65
C ASP A 25 8.99 -15.94 24.69
N LYS A 26 9.16 -14.62 24.60
CA LYS A 26 8.05 -13.65 24.53
C LYS A 26 7.28 -13.71 23.20
N PHE A 27 7.78 -14.44 22.21
CA PHE A 27 7.16 -14.63 20.89
C PHE A 27 6.57 -16.03 20.70
N VAL A 28 6.58 -16.87 21.73
CA VAL A 28 5.84 -18.14 21.68
C VAL A 28 4.35 -17.81 21.73
N LEU A 29 3.76 -17.65 20.54
CA LEU A 29 2.34 -17.40 20.39
C LEU A 29 1.59 -18.60 20.92
N THR A 30 0.85 -18.37 22.01
CA THR A 30 -0.05 -19.39 22.53
C THR A 30 -1.18 -19.59 21.53
N ASN A 31 -1.70 -20.82 21.40
CA ASN A 31 -2.89 -21.08 20.57
C ASN A 31 -4.12 -20.26 21.03
N LYS A 32 -4.06 -19.67 22.24
CA LYS A 32 -5.09 -18.79 22.80
C LYS A 32 -4.95 -17.34 22.36
N ALA A 33 -3.86 -16.94 21.70
CA ALA A 33 -3.60 -15.54 21.34
C ALA A 33 -4.74 -14.89 20.53
N LEU A 34 -5.39 -15.64 19.63
CA LEU A 34 -6.56 -15.16 18.85
C LEU A 34 -7.82 -14.92 19.70
N ALA A 35 -7.93 -15.59 20.85
CA ALA A 35 -9.05 -15.45 21.77
C ALA A 35 -8.87 -14.30 22.77
N LEU A 36 -7.67 -13.70 22.83
CA LEU A 36 -7.38 -12.58 23.71
C LEU A 36 -8.03 -11.28 23.19
N GLY A 37 -8.27 -10.34 24.10
CA GLY A 37 -8.76 -9.00 23.77
C GLY A 37 -7.70 -8.16 23.06
N TRP A 38 -8.14 -7.13 22.33
CA TRP A 38 -7.23 -6.24 21.58
C TRP A 38 -6.23 -5.49 22.49
N SER A 39 -6.59 -5.25 23.75
CA SER A 39 -5.72 -4.66 24.77
C SER A 39 -4.58 -5.57 25.23
N HIS A 40 -4.56 -6.84 24.83
CA HIS A 40 -3.52 -7.79 25.22
C HIS A 40 -2.34 -7.76 24.25
N ASP A 41 -1.12 -7.68 24.78
CA ASP A 41 0.11 -7.60 23.98
C ASP A 41 0.34 -8.80 23.02
N GLN A 42 0.00 -10.03 23.40
CA GLN A 42 0.04 -11.20 22.51
C GLN A 42 -0.95 -11.10 21.34
N TYR A 43 -2.11 -10.48 21.52
CA TYR A 43 -3.03 -10.21 20.40
C TYR A 43 -2.46 -9.11 19.50
N ARG A 44 -1.92 -8.03 20.08
CA ARG A 44 -1.25 -6.93 19.36
C ARG A 44 -0.08 -7.41 18.52
N LEU A 45 0.65 -8.42 18.98
CA LEU A 45 1.71 -9.07 18.20
C LEU A 45 1.18 -9.61 16.87
N ILE A 46 0.01 -10.26 16.86
CA ILE A 46 -0.56 -10.91 15.67
C ILE A 46 -1.58 -10.06 14.90
N ASP A 47 -2.07 -8.96 15.49
CA ASP A 47 -3.06 -8.06 14.88
C ASP A 47 -2.50 -7.37 13.62
N GLN A 48 -1.19 -7.12 13.58
CA GLN A 48 -0.49 -6.56 12.42
C GLN A 48 0.87 -7.24 12.20
N PRO A 49 1.30 -7.43 10.94
CA PRO A 49 2.63 -7.93 10.58
C PRO A 49 3.79 -7.11 11.15
N GLN A 50 5.01 -7.67 11.17
CA GLN A 50 6.06 -7.20 12.09
C GLN A 50 6.97 -6.08 11.56
N LEU A 51 7.16 -5.93 10.24
CA LEU A 51 8.18 -5.04 9.68
C LEU A 51 8.02 -3.58 10.13
N GLY A 52 6.78 -3.07 10.18
CA GLY A 52 6.51 -1.71 10.65
C GLY A 52 6.99 -1.48 12.09
N LYS A 53 6.74 -2.46 12.97
CA LYS A 53 7.16 -2.43 14.39
C LYS A 53 8.68 -2.51 14.50
N TYR A 54 9.33 -3.32 13.66
CA TYR A 54 10.80 -3.44 13.65
C TYR A 54 11.50 -2.18 13.16
N LEU A 55 11.01 -1.56 12.10
CA LEU A 55 11.57 -0.29 11.61
C LEU A 55 11.46 0.79 12.68
N TYR A 56 10.27 0.93 13.28
CA TYR A 56 10.05 1.92 14.34
C TYR A 56 10.93 1.64 15.56
N GLY A 57 11.01 0.38 15.99
CA GLY A 57 11.81 0.00 17.14
C GLY A 57 13.31 0.18 16.92
N PHE A 58 13.79 -0.08 15.70
CA PHE A 58 15.17 0.21 15.31
C PHE A 58 15.48 1.70 15.44
N ILE A 59 14.60 2.57 14.94
CA ILE A 59 14.76 4.02 14.98
C ILE A 59 14.70 4.53 16.43
N ILE A 60 13.69 4.17 17.20
CA ILE A 60 13.55 4.55 18.62
C ILE A 60 14.81 4.15 19.40
N LYS A 61 15.30 2.93 19.21
CA LYS A 61 16.53 2.44 19.85
C LYS A 61 17.76 3.22 19.41
N ALA A 62 17.88 3.57 18.13
CA ALA A 62 19.00 4.37 17.62
C ALA A 62 19.09 5.75 18.29
N PHE A 63 17.97 6.31 18.72
CA PHE A 63 17.88 7.56 19.47
C PHE A 63 17.90 7.37 21.00
N LYS A 64 18.12 6.14 21.49
CA LYS A 64 18.20 5.78 22.92
C LYS A 64 16.94 6.16 23.72
N LEU A 65 15.76 6.10 23.08
CA LEU A 65 14.48 6.36 23.73
C LEU A 65 13.90 5.06 24.31
N ASP A 66 13.25 5.15 25.47
CA ASP A 66 12.48 4.06 26.06
C ASP A 66 11.02 4.49 26.32
N PRO A 67 10.13 4.35 25.32
CA PRO A 67 8.74 4.73 25.45
C PRO A 67 7.92 3.76 26.32
N TRP A 68 8.52 2.69 26.85
CA TRP A 68 7.84 1.63 27.57
C TRP A 68 7.79 1.87 29.09
N ASP A 69 6.61 2.22 29.62
CA ASP A 69 6.35 2.20 31.07
C ASP A 69 5.32 1.09 31.43
N PRO A 70 5.74 0.02 32.14
CA PRO A 70 4.86 -1.08 32.55
C PRO A 70 3.60 -0.67 33.33
N HIS A 71 3.68 0.39 34.14
CA HIS A 71 2.56 0.84 34.98
C HIS A 71 1.46 1.55 34.16
N GLN A 72 1.78 1.96 32.94
CA GLN A 72 0.92 2.81 32.12
C GLN A 72 0.45 2.12 30.86
N VAL A 73 1.21 1.17 30.35
CA VAL A 73 0.83 0.48 29.12
C VAL A 73 -0.46 -0.32 29.29
N ALA A 74 -0.70 -0.89 30.48
CA ALA A 74 -1.98 -1.54 30.76
C ALA A 74 -3.15 -0.55 30.66
N PHE A 75 -2.99 0.67 31.18
CA PHE A 75 -3.97 1.75 31.10
C PHE A 75 -4.15 2.25 29.66
N LEU A 76 -3.05 2.53 28.96
CA LEU A 76 -3.06 2.97 27.55
C LEU A 76 -3.60 1.88 26.62
N TYR A 77 -3.39 0.58 26.84
CA TYR A 77 -4.04 -0.42 25.98
C TYR A 77 -5.53 -0.63 26.35
N GLN A 78 -5.91 -0.48 27.62
CA GLN A 78 -7.31 -0.63 28.05
C GLN A 78 -8.21 0.52 27.58
N ASP A 79 -7.77 1.76 27.74
CA ASP A 79 -8.53 2.95 27.31
C ASP A 79 -8.75 2.97 25.79
N PHE A 80 -7.82 2.42 25.01
CA PHE A 80 -7.87 2.40 23.55
C PHE A 80 -8.70 1.23 23.00
N ALA A 81 -8.87 0.17 23.78
CA ALA A 81 -9.85 -0.88 23.48
C ALA A 81 -11.30 -0.37 23.66
N SER A 82 -11.49 0.74 24.40
CA SER A 82 -12.76 1.44 24.51
C SER A 82 -12.85 2.52 23.41
N ALA A 83 -13.97 2.66 22.72
CA ALA A 83 -14.12 3.58 21.58
C ALA A 83 -14.04 5.07 21.93
N LYS A 84 -13.65 5.43 23.17
CA LYS A 84 -13.60 6.80 23.69
C LYS A 84 -12.29 7.02 24.43
N LEU A 85 -11.34 7.67 23.78
CA LEU A 85 -10.24 8.30 24.49
C LEU A 85 -10.74 9.58 25.15
N SER A 86 -10.62 9.66 26.47
CA SER A 86 -10.85 10.91 27.19
C SER A 86 -9.79 11.91 26.74
N LEU A 87 -10.20 13.04 26.16
CA LEU A 87 -9.30 14.07 25.62
C LEU A 87 -8.21 14.52 26.62
N GLY A 88 -8.52 14.52 27.92
CA GLY A 88 -7.59 14.89 28.99
C GLY A 88 -6.42 13.92 29.20
N SER A 89 -6.50 12.68 28.71
CA SER A 89 -5.40 11.70 28.83
C SER A 89 -4.25 11.95 27.84
N LEU A 90 -4.52 12.58 26.69
CA LEU A 90 -3.54 12.83 25.62
C LEU A 90 -2.69 14.09 25.86
N GLU A 91 -3.25 15.12 26.49
CA GLU A 91 -2.51 16.35 26.86
C GLU A 91 -1.49 16.07 27.96
N ALA A 92 -1.79 15.15 28.88
CA ALA A 92 -0.87 14.69 29.91
C ALA A 92 0.36 13.91 29.38
N ILE A 93 0.30 13.38 28.14
CA ILE A 93 1.42 12.63 27.54
C ILE A 93 2.62 13.53 27.24
N GLY A 94 2.37 14.79 26.85
CA GLY A 94 3.44 15.73 26.49
C GLY A 94 4.31 16.16 27.68
N GLU A 95 3.73 16.25 28.88
CA GLU A 95 4.43 16.71 30.08
C GLU A 95 4.96 15.57 30.96
N LYS A 96 4.27 14.42 30.97
CA LYS A 96 4.62 13.30 31.85
C LYS A 96 5.44 12.20 31.16
N TYR A 97 5.36 12.06 29.83
CA TYR A 97 5.91 10.91 29.07
C TYR A 97 6.75 11.34 27.88
N GLN A 98 7.86 12.02 28.19
CA GLN A 98 8.74 12.67 27.23
C GLN A 98 9.28 11.72 26.15
N ASP A 99 9.68 10.49 26.51
CA ASP A 99 10.24 9.52 25.55
C ASP A 99 9.19 8.99 24.56
N LEU A 100 7.95 8.76 25.01
CA LEU A 100 6.83 8.37 24.16
C LEU A 100 6.48 9.50 23.18
N ALA A 101 6.34 10.72 23.68
CA ALA A 101 6.05 11.89 22.85
C ALA A 101 7.18 12.12 21.82
N THR A 102 8.44 12.08 22.26
CA THR A 102 9.61 12.25 21.39
C THR A 102 9.68 11.17 20.31
N SER A 103 9.41 9.92 20.66
CA SER A 103 9.33 8.80 19.71
C SER A 103 8.26 9.02 18.64
N ILE A 104 7.07 9.50 19.05
CA ILE A 104 5.99 9.83 18.11
C ILE A 104 6.44 10.94 17.16
N TYR A 105 6.98 12.05 17.67
CA TYR A 105 7.44 13.15 16.82
C TYR A 105 8.53 12.73 15.83
N LEU A 106 9.50 11.93 16.27
CA LEU A 106 10.56 11.39 15.42
C LEU A 106 9.97 10.55 14.27
N LEU A 107 9.03 9.66 14.59
CA LEU A 107 8.40 8.78 13.60
C LEU A 107 7.45 9.53 12.66
N ARG A 108 6.81 10.62 13.10
CA ARG A 108 6.07 11.53 12.22
C ARG A 108 6.97 12.21 11.19
N ILE A 109 8.17 12.65 11.60
CA ILE A 109 9.16 13.26 10.70
C ILE A 109 9.60 12.23 9.65
N LEU A 110 9.99 11.03 10.08
CA LEU A 110 10.33 9.95 9.16
C LEU A 110 9.17 9.67 8.20
N GLY A 111 7.96 9.57 8.73
CA GLY A 111 6.77 9.30 7.95
C GLY A 111 6.55 10.34 6.86
N SER A 112 6.73 11.61 7.19
CA SER A 112 6.63 12.73 6.24
C SER A 112 7.70 12.65 5.14
N VAL A 113 8.95 12.30 5.49
CA VAL A 113 10.04 12.11 4.53
C VAL A 113 9.74 10.95 3.57
N VAL A 114 9.33 9.80 4.11
CA VAL A 114 8.97 8.62 3.32
C VAL A 114 7.80 8.89 2.39
N SER A 115 6.78 9.60 2.88
CA SER A 115 5.65 10.02 2.05
C SER A 115 6.05 10.97 0.94
N PHE A 116 6.92 11.94 1.22
CA PHE A 116 7.46 12.83 0.18
C PHE A 116 8.19 12.03 -0.90
N MET A 117 9.04 11.06 -0.51
CA MET A 117 9.71 10.16 -1.45
C MET A 117 8.70 9.36 -2.30
N GLY A 118 7.64 8.84 -1.68
CA GLY A 118 6.58 8.09 -2.38
C GLY A 118 5.83 8.94 -3.41
N ILE A 119 5.43 10.15 -3.02
CA ILE A 119 4.74 11.10 -3.91
C ILE A 119 5.65 11.56 -5.06
N ALA A 120 6.93 11.81 -4.78
CA ALA A 120 7.91 12.18 -5.79
C ALA A 120 8.14 11.03 -6.79
N ALA A 121 8.33 9.80 -6.29
CA ALA A 121 8.47 8.62 -7.14
C ALA A 121 7.23 8.40 -8.02
N PHE A 122 6.03 8.59 -7.46
CA PHE A 122 4.78 8.50 -8.22
C PHE A 122 4.67 9.58 -9.30
N GLY A 123 5.01 10.84 -8.99
CA GLY A 123 5.03 11.93 -9.97
C GLY A 123 6.02 11.69 -11.11
N VAL A 124 7.21 11.15 -10.79
CA VAL A 124 8.17 10.68 -11.80
C VAL A 124 7.55 9.58 -12.66
N GLY A 125 6.85 8.61 -12.05
CA GLY A 125 6.06 7.60 -12.77
C GLY A 125 5.08 8.23 -13.77
N ILE A 126 4.27 9.19 -13.32
CA ILE A 126 3.33 9.93 -14.19
C ILE A 126 4.06 10.64 -15.33
N TYR A 127 5.17 11.32 -15.04
CA TYR A 127 5.98 11.94 -16.07
C TYR A 127 6.47 10.92 -17.10
N LEU A 128 7.01 9.78 -16.66
CA LEU A 128 7.52 8.73 -17.55
C LEU A 128 6.42 8.14 -18.45
N PHE A 129 5.20 8.04 -17.93
CA PHE A 129 4.03 7.55 -18.67
C PHE A 129 3.44 8.59 -19.63
N THR A 130 3.23 9.81 -19.17
CA THR A 130 2.56 10.90 -19.93
C THR A 130 3.51 11.69 -20.83
N LYS A 131 4.83 11.59 -20.57
CA LYS A 131 5.89 12.44 -21.14
C LYS A 131 5.72 13.94 -20.83
N SER A 132 4.93 14.30 -19.82
CA SER A 132 4.73 15.69 -19.40
C SER A 132 5.30 15.94 -18.00
N ARG A 133 6.36 16.76 -17.92
CA ARG A 133 6.99 17.14 -16.65
C ARG A 133 6.04 17.95 -15.78
N SER A 134 5.32 18.90 -16.38
CA SER A 134 4.36 19.75 -15.67
C SER A 134 3.24 18.94 -15.04
N ILE A 135 2.74 17.91 -15.72
CA ILE A 135 1.66 17.08 -15.18
C ILE A 135 2.19 16.19 -14.06
N GLY A 136 3.37 15.57 -14.20
CA GLY A 136 4.00 14.84 -13.10
C GLY A 136 4.19 15.71 -11.86
N GLY A 137 4.72 16.93 -12.03
CA GLY A 137 4.91 17.89 -10.93
C GLY A 137 3.60 18.35 -10.29
N LEU A 138 2.60 18.71 -11.10
CA LEU A 138 1.27 19.12 -10.60
C LEU A 138 0.57 17.98 -9.86
N THR A 139 0.69 16.74 -10.32
CA THR A 139 0.12 15.59 -9.59
C THR A 139 0.85 15.35 -8.26
N SER A 140 2.18 15.50 -8.21
CA SER A 140 2.90 15.42 -6.93
C SER A 140 2.45 16.52 -5.96
N ILE A 141 2.31 17.76 -6.42
CA ILE A 141 1.80 18.87 -5.59
C ILE A 141 0.38 18.56 -5.10
N PHE A 142 -0.50 18.12 -6.00
CA PHE A 142 -1.87 17.71 -5.66
C PHE A 142 -1.89 16.66 -4.55
N LEU A 143 -1.11 15.58 -4.70
CA LEU A 143 -1.06 14.50 -3.73
C LEU A 143 -0.47 14.95 -2.39
N PHE A 144 0.55 15.82 -2.42
CA PHE A 144 1.19 16.34 -1.22
C PHE A 144 0.23 17.18 -0.36
N PHE A 145 -0.65 17.96 -1.00
CA PHE A 145 -1.64 18.79 -0.32
C PHE A 145 -3.01 18.13 -0.16
N HIS A 146 -3.18 16.87 -0.56
CA HIS A 146 -4.45 16.18 -0.41
C HIS A 146 -4.78 15.95 1.07
N PRO A 147 -5.92 16.45 1.62
CA PRO A 147 -6.19 16.44 3.06
C PRO A 147 -6.10 15.06 3.71
N THR A 148 -6.67 14.04 3.08
CA THR A 148 -6.60 12.65 3.55
C THR A 148 -5.15 12.16 3.65
N LEU A 149 -4.36 12.33 2.58
CA LEU A 149 -2.96 11.89 2.55
C LEU A 149 -2.11 12.71 3.52
N PHE A 150 -2.28 14.02 3.53
CA PHE A 150 -1.58 14.96 4.41
C PHE A 150 -1.78 14.63 5.89
N TYR A 151 -3.00 14.27 6.28
CA TYR A 151 -3.29 13.79 7.62
C TYR A 151 -2.52 12.49 7.93
N TRP A 152 -2.67 11.45 7.10
CA TRP A 152 -2.03 10.15 7.34
C TRP A 152 -0.50 10.20 7.32
N TYR A 153 0.08 11.05 6.49
CA TYR A 153 1.54 11.19 6.35
C TYR A 153 2.20 11.92 7.51
N ARG A 154 1.40 12.58 8.36
CA ARG A 154 1.84 13.25 9.59
C ARG A 154 1.63 12.42 10.85
N LEU A 155 1.15 11.19 10.71
CA LEU A 155 0.99 10.26 11.83
C LEU A 155 2.17 9.28 11.88
N ALA A 156 2.57 8.90 13.08
CA ALA A 156 3.52 7.83 13.36
C ALA A 156 2.85 6.45 13.15
N VAL A 157 2.37 6.20 11.93
CA VAL A 157 1.82 4.91 11.49
C VAL A 157 2.54 4.47 10.20
N PRO A 158 2.85 3.18 10.03
CA PRO A 158 3.76 2.75 8.96
C PRO A 158 3.10 2.68 7.57
N ASN A 159 1.88 3.23 7.41
CA ASN A 159 1.16 3.30 6.13
C ASN A 159 2.01 3.94 5.02
N ASN A 160 2.72 5.01 5.35
CA ASN A 160 3.62 5.73 4.44
C ASN A 160 4.72 4.84 3.84
N ILE A 161 5.40 4.05 4.68
CA ILE A 161 6.42 3.09 4.25
C ILE A 161 5.79 2.02 3.38
N GLN A 162 4.64 1.48 3.80
CA GLN A 162 3.88 0.53 3.00
C GLN A 162 3.53 1.10 1.61
N MET A 163 2.99 2.31 1.54
CA MET A 163 2.61 2.95 0.28
C MET A 163 3.81 3.21 -0.63
N LEU A 164 4.96 3.62 -0.08
CA LEU A 164 6.20 3.74 -0.86
C LEU A 164 6.58 2.40 -1.49
N LEU A 165 6.62 1.31 -0.71
CA LEU A 165 6.97 -0.02 -1.21
C LEU A 165 6.01 -0.47 -2.32
N ILE A 166 4.73 -0.17 -2.19
CA ILE A 166 3.69 -0.49 -3.17
C ILE A 166 3.87 0.31 -4.45
N ILE A 167 4.12 1.62 -4.36
CA ILE A 167 4.39 2.47 -5.53
C ILE A 167 5.62 1.97 -6.28
N LEU A 168 6.69 1.60 -5.57
CA LEU A 168 7.89 1.04 -6.16
C LEU A 168 7.62 -0.31 -6.82
N ALA A 169 6.89 -1.21 -6.15
CA ALA A 169 6.53 -2.51 -6.68
C ALA A 169 5.70 -2.40 -7.97
N LEU A 170 4.66 -1.56 -7.96
CA LEU A 170 3.80 -1.31 -9.13
C LEU A 170 4.56 -0.68 -10.29
N SER A 171 5.43 0.30 -10.00
CA SER A 171 6.26 0.95 -11.01
C SER A 171 7.19 -0.06 -11.69
N LEU A 172 7.84 -0.90 -10.89
CA LEU A 172 8.74 -1.93 -11.40
C LEU A 172 7.98 -3.04 -12.15
N MET A 173 6.84 -3.49 -11.63
CA MET A 173 5.96 -4.44 -12.33
C MET A 173 5.51 -3.91 -13.68
N MET A 174 5.01 -2.67 -13.73
CA MET A 174 4.61 -2.04 -14.99
C MET A 174 5.78 -1.88 -15.95
N PHE A 175 6.98 -1.58 -15.46
CA PHE A 175 8.18 -1.58 -16.29
C PHE A 175 8.46 -2.97 -16.87
N LEU A 176 8.45 -4.02 -16.05
CA LEU A 176 8.74 -5.40 -16.47
C LEU A 176 7.71 -5.95 -17.45
N LEU A 177 6.41 -5.72 -17.22
CA LEU A 177 5.34 -6.17 -18.11
C LEU A 177 5.44 -5.53 -19.51
N ASN A 178 6.00 -4.33 -19.59
CA ASN A 178 6.05 -3.52 -20.82
C ASN A 178 7.40 -3.46 -21.54
N SER A 179 8.50 -3.83 -20.86
CA SER A 179 9.87 -3.55 -21.34
C SER A 179 10.67 -4.80 -21.72
N ILE A 180 10.06 -5.99 -21.80
CA ILE A 180 10.72 -7.18 -22.36
C ILE A 180 10.74 -7.04 -23.89
N LYS A 181 11.61 -6.15 -24.39
CA LYS A 181 12.19 -6.23 -25.73
C LYS A 181 13.54 -6.96 -25.62
N PRO A 182 14.02 -7.64 -26.67
CA PRO A 182 15.14 -8.55 -26.58
C PRO A 182 16.45 -7.76 -26.49
N PHE A 183 16.82 -7.34 -25.28
CA PHE A 183 18.23 -7.35 -24.93
C PHE A 183 18.70 -8.80 -25.05
N ASN A 184 19.97 -9.00 -25.37
CA ASN A 184 20.63 -10.30 -25.52
C ASN A 184 19.99 -11.36 -24.60
N LEU A 185 19.27 -12.32 -25.17
CA LEU A 185 18.16 -13.06 -24.53
C LEU A 185 18.55 -13.58 -23.13
N LYS A 186 19.78 -14.11 -22.99
CA LYS A 186 20.31 -14.62 -21.72
C LYS A 186 20.52 -13.54 -20.65
N ARG A 187 21.04 -12.36 -21.00
CA ARG A 187 21.30 -11.26 -20.04
C ARG A 187 19.99 -10.55 -19.67
N ALA A 188 19.10 -10.36 -20.63
CA ALA A 188 17.77 -9.82 -20.40
C ALA A 188 16.93 -10.71 -19.48
N LEU A 189 16.98 -12.03 -19.69
CA LEU A 189 16.28 -13.00 -18.83
C LEU A 189 16.84 -13.03 -17.41
N ARG A 190 18.17 -12.98 -17.24
CA ARG A 190 18.78 -12.93 -15.89
C ARG A 190 18.39 -11.67 -15.13
N ILE A 191 18.49 -10.51 -15.76
CA ILE A 191 18.11 -9.23 -15.15
C ILE A 191 16.61 -9.19 -14.91
N GLY A 192 15.79 -9.65 -15.86
CA GLY A 192 14.34 -9.73 -15.71
C GLY A 192 13.91 -10.58 -14.51
N ASN A 193 14.51 -11.77 -14.34
CA ASN A 193 14.21 -12.63 -13.20
C ASN A 193 14.63 -11.99 -11.88
N LEU A 194 15.81 -11.35 -11.82
CA LEU A 194 16.25 -10.64 -10.62
C LEU A 194 15.31 -9.48 -10.26
N LEU A 195 14.82 -8.75 -11.26
CA LEU A 195 13.85 -7.68 -11.03
C LEU A 195 12.48 -8.23 -10.58
N TRP A 196 12.05 -9.39 -11.08
CA TRP A 196 10.85 -10.07 -10.56
C TRP A 196 11.04 -10.54 -9.11
N VAL A 197 12.22 -11.04 -8.74
CA VAL A 197 12.57 -11.33 -7.34
C VAL A 197 12.45 -10.05 -6.51
N LEU A 198 13.02 -8.94 -6.97
CA LEU A 198 12.93 -7.64 -6.28
C LEU A 198 11.49 -7.16 -6.12
N VAL A 199 10.62 -7.34 -7.13
CA VAL A 199 9.17 -7.11 -6.99
C VAL A 199 8.60 -7.95 -5.85
N GLY A 200 8.94 -9.25 -5.78
CA GLY A 200 8.55 -10.13 -4.68
C GLY A 200 9.01 -9.63 -3.31
N VAL A 201 10.25 -9.16 -3.19
CA VAL A 201 10.79 -8.54 -1.95
C VAL A 201 10.00 -7.30 -1.55
N LEU A 202 9.70 -6.40 -2.50
CA LEU A 202 8.92 -5.19 -2.23
C LEU A 202 7.49 -5.51 -1.78
N ILE A 203 6.84 -6.49 -2.41
CA ILE A 203 5.51 -6.96 -2.02
C ILE A 203 5.54 -7.63 -0.64
N ALA A 204 6.57 -8.41 -0.33
CA ALA A 204 6.75 -9.00 0.99
C ALA A 204 6.92 -7.92 2.06
N GLY A 205 7.78 -6.91 1.82
CA GLY A 205 7.92 -5.78 2.73
C GLY A 205 6.62 -5.02 2.95
N ALA A 206 5.85 -4.74 1.89
CA ALA A 206 4.54 -4.09 2.02
C ALA A 206 3.54 -4.95 2.80
N THR A 207 3.51 -6.26 2.54
CA THR A 207 2.66 -7.25 3.24
C THR A 207 3.04 -7.38 4.71
N SER A 208 4.33 -7.35 5.01
CA SER A 208 4.91 -7.37 6.36
C SER A 208 4.74 -6.07 7.15
N ILE A 209 4.20 -5.03 6.52
CA ILE A 209 3.70 -3.84 7.24
C ILE A 209 2.19 -3.97 7.44
N LYS A 210 1.44 -4.26 6.36
CA LYS A 210 0.03 -4.69 6.44
C LYS A 210 -0.30 -5.71 5.37
N LEU A 211 -1.12 -6.69 5.75
CA LEU A 211 -1.42 -7.87 4.93
C LEU A 211 -2.05 -7.57 3.56
N ASN A 212 -2.70 -6.41 3.37
CA ASN A 212 -3.29 -6.05 2.07
C ASN A 212 -2.25 -5.86 0.95
N GLY A 213 -0.95 -5.78 1.28
CA GLY A 213 0.12 -5.85 0.28
C GLY A 213 0.08 -7.15 -0.56
N ILE A 214 -0.43 -8.25 0.01
CA ILE A 214 -0.43 -9.57 -0.64
C ILE A 214 -1.23 -9.61 -1.94
N PHE A 215 -2.23 -8.72 -2.09
CA PHE A 215 -3.04 -8.65 -3.30
C PHE A 215 -2.21 -8.31 -4.53
N LEU A 216 -1.06 -7.65 -4.37
CA LEU A 216 -0.13 -7.38 -5.47
C LEU A 216 0.48 -8.64 -6.08
N LEU A 217 0.53 -9.78 -5.37
CA LEU A 217 1.05 -11.03 -5.93
C LEU A 217 0.15 -11.60 -7.04
N VAL A 218 -1.17 -11.39 -6.91
CA VAL A 218 -2.16 -11.91 -7.88
C VAL A 218 -2.10 -11.14 -9.20
N PHE A 219 -1.65 -9.89 -9.14
CA PHE A 219 -1.76 -8.94 -10.24
C PHE A 219 -1.02 -9.37 -11.52
N PRO A 220 0.26 -9.79 -11.51
CA PRO A 220 0.95 -10.28 -12.71
C PRO A 220 0.27 -11.49 -13.35
N ALA A 221 -0.18 -12.45 -12.53
CA ALA A 221 -0.89 -13.63 -13.01
C ALA A 221 -2.22 -13.27 -13.67
N PHE A 222 -2.98 -12.34 -13.06
CA PHE A 222 -4.21 -11.82 -13.65
C PHE A 222 -3.96 -11.17 -15.01
N ILE A 223 -2.92 -10.34 -15.15
CA ILE A 223 -2.58 -9.72 -16.44
C ILE A 223 -2.20 -10.77 -17.48
N TRP A 224 -1.30 -11.70 -17.16
CA TRP A 224 -0.88 -12.72 -18.12
C TRP A 224 -2.05 -13.58 -18.58
N TYR A 225 -2.90 -14.02 -17.65
CA TYR A 225 -4.12 -14.76 -17.98
C TYR A 225 -5.04 -13.99 -18.93
N MET A 226 -5.28 -12.70 -18.67
CA MET A 226 -6.11 -11.86 -19.54
C MET A 226 -5.47 -11.62 -20.92
N GLN A 227 -4.14 -11.52 -20.98
CA GLN A 227 -3.40 -11.43 -22.24
C GLN A 227 -3.51 -12.71 -23.07
N ASP A 228 -3.37 -13.86 -22.41
CA ASP A 228 -3.39 -15.18 -23.05
C ASP A 228 -4.80 -15.50 -23.58
N ILE A 229 -5.86 -15.21 -22.80
CA ILE A 229 -7.26 -15.27 -23.27
C ILE A 229 -7.41 -14.44 -24.56
N LYS A 230 -6.96 -13.18 -24.54
CA LYS A 230 -7.07 -12.30 -25.71
C LYS A 230 -6.34 -12.90 -26.92
N GLN A 231 -5.17 -13.50 -26.74
CA GLN A 231 -4.46 -14.14 -27.84
C GLN A 231 -5.24 -15.33 -28.40
N CYS A 232 -5.74 -16.22 -27.54
CA CYS A 232 -6.50 -17.40 -27.96
C CYS A 232 -7.81 -17.07 -28.68
N PHE A 233 -8.55 -16.04 -28.25
CA PHE A 233 -9.83 -15.67 -28.86
C PHE A 233 -9.70 -14.82 -30.13
N PHE A 234 -8.72 -13.93 -30.20
CA PHE A 234 -8.60 -12.96 -31.30
C PHE A 234 -7.57 -13.36 -32.36
N HIS A 235 -6.61 -14.24 -32.05
CA HIS A 235 -5.62 -14.73 -33.01
C HIS A 235 -5.80 -16.24 -33.22
N LYS A 236 -6.46 -16.63 -34.32
CA LYS A 236 -6.76 -18.03 -34.72
C LYS A 236 -5.54 -18.91 -35.06
N VAL A 237 -4.32 -18.48 -34.75
CA VAL A 237 -3.09 -19.24 -35.04
C VAL A 237 -2.33 -19.43 -33.73
N VAL A 238 -2.28 -20.68 -33.26
CA VAL A 238 -1.44 -21.08 -32.12
C VAL A 238 0.01 -21.03 -32.57
N ASP A 239 0.66 -19.89 -32.33
CA ASP A 239 2.08 -19.69 -32.60
C ASP A 239 2.91 -20.60 -31.65
N GLN A 240 3.94 -21.28 -32.16
CA GLN A 240 4.91 -22.04 -31.34
C GLN A 240 5.56 -21.15 -30.26
N ASN A 241 5.54 -19.83 -30.45
CA ASN A 241 5.95 -18.85 -29.45
C ASN A 241 5.04 -18.80 -28.22
N LEU A 242 3.79 -19.29 -28.27
CA LEU A 242 2.86 -19.26 -27.14
C LEU A 242 3.36 -20.12 -25.97
N ILE A 243 3.79 -21.36 -26.23
CA ILE A 243 4.31 -22.26 -25.20
C ILE A 243 5.55 -21.66 -24.54
N GLN A 244 6.46 -21.10 -25.35
CA GLN A 244 7.64 -20.43 -24.82
C GLN A 244 7.25 -19.21 -23.97
N ASN A 245 6.29 -18.39 -24.41
CA ASN A 245 5.82 -17.24 -23.64
C ASN A 245 5.21 -17.65 -22.29
N VAL A 246 4.37 -18.69 -22.26
CA VAL A 246 3.79 -19.24 -21.03
C VAL A 246 4.87 -19.73 -20.08
N ILE A 247 5.88 -20.46 -20.58
CA ILE A 247 7.02 -20.91 -19.75
C ILE A 247 7.78 -19.71 -19.16
N HIS A 248 7.97 -18.63 -19.93
CA HIS A 248 8.62 -17.41 -19.43
C HIS A 248 7.79 -16.71 -18.36
N GLN A 249 6.47 -16.60 -18.55
CA GLN A 249 5.55 -16.05 -17.54
C GLN A 249 5.59 -16.89 -16.25
N ILE A 250 5.55 -18.22 -16.35
CA ILE A 250 5.66 -19.12 -15.19
C ILE A 250 6.99 -18.91 -14.46
N LYS A 251 8.12 -18.81 -15.17
CA LYS A 251 9.44 -18.56 -14.55
C LYS A 251 9.49 -17.20 -13.86
N ALA A 252 8.94 -16.16 -14.48
CA ALA A 252 8.83 -14.83 -13.88
C ALA A 252 7.96 -14.86 -12.61
N TYR A 253 6.81 -15.53 -12.67
CA TYR A 253 5.92 -15.70 -11.54
C TYR A 253 6.60 -16.43 -10.39
N LEU A 254 7.28 -17.54 -10.69
CA LEU A 254 8.02 -18.31 -9.70
C LEU A 254 9.13 -17.46 -9.06
N SER A 255 9.83 -16.65 -9.85
CA SER A 255 10.87 -15.74 -9.35
C SER A 255 10.29 -14.70 -8.38
N LEU A 256 9.13 -14.12 -8.72
CA LEU A 256 8.39 -13.23 -7.83
C LEU A 256 7.98 -13.94 -6.53
N TRP A 257 7.42 -15.15 -6.62
CA TRP A 257 7.04 -15.93 -5.45
C TRP A 257 8.23 -16.31 -4.57
N ILE A 258 9.38 -16.67 -5.15
CA ILE A 258 10.60 -16.96 -4.39
C ILE A 258 11.03 -15.71 -3.61
N GLY A 259 11.10 -14.56 -4.28
CA GLY A 259 11.42 -13.28 -3.63
C GLY A 259 10.45 -12.95 -2.50
N PHE A 260 9.16 -13.15 -2.73
CA PHE A 260 8.12 -12.94 -1.74
C PHE A 260 8.26 -13.90 -0.55
N LEU A 261 8.24 -15.22 -0.77
CA LEU A 261 8.22 -16.23 0.28
C LEU A 261 9.47 -16.17 1.16
N MET A 262 10.66 -16.04 0.55
CA MET A 262 11.92 -15.96 1.30
C MET A 262 11.95 -14.72 2.19
N THR A 263 11.55 -13.57 1.65
CA THR A 263 11.53 -12.31 2.39
C THR A 263 10.46 -12.33 3.48
N PHE A 264 9.24 -12.74 3.14
CA PHE A 264 8.11 -12.78 4.06
C PHE A 264 8.36 -13.75 5.21
N TYR A 265 8.92 -14.94 4.94
CA TYR A 265 9.33 -15.87 5.99
C TYR A 265 10.36 -15.25 6.95
N PHE A 266 11.34 -14.51 6.43
CA PHE A 266 12.34 -13.86 7.28
C PHE A 266 11.75 -12.70 8.08
N LEU A 267 10.81 -11.94 7.51
CA LEU A 267 10.19 -10.79 8.13
C LEU A 267 9.09 -11.14 9.14
N GLU A 268 8.44 -12.30 9.01
CA GLU A 268 7.36 -12.80 9.88
C GLU A 268 7.82 -14.01 10.69
N PRO A 269 8.33 -13.79 11.90
CA PRO A 269 8.98 -14.84 12.68
C PRO A 269 8.01 -15.87 13.26
N GLU A 270 6.73 -15.54 13.30
CA GLU A 270 5.63 -16.47 13.57
C GLU A 270 5.66 -17.67 12.62
N LEU A 271 6.26 -17.49 11.44
CA LEU A 271 6.40 -18.53 10.43
C LEU A 271 7.58 -19.47 10.69
N TRP A 272 8.56 -19.12 11.53
CA TRP A 272 9.83 -19.85 11.60
C TRP A 272 9.68 -21.29 12.11
N LEU A 273 8.97 -21.45 13.23
CA LEU A 273 8.80 -22.75 13.88
C LEU A 273 7.57 -23.52 13.39
N ARG A 274 6.50 -22.79 13.02
CA ARG A 274 5.23 -23.37 12.59
C ARG A 274 4.66 -22.56 11.42
N PRO A 275 5.18 -22.72 10.19
CA PRO A 275 4.77 -21.90 9.04
C PRO A 275 3.26 -21.84 8.84
N LEU A 276 2.58 -23.00 8.81
CA LEU A 276 1.13 -23.07 8.63
C LEU A 276 0.36 -22.47 9.81
N GLY A 277 0.79 -22.74 11.04
CA GLY A 277 0.17 -22.18 12.25
C GLY A 277 0.34 -20.66 12.33
N GLY A 278 1.52 -20.13 11.99
CA GLY A 278 1.80 -18.70 11.93
C GLY A 278 0.97 -18.00 10.86
N LEU A 279 0.82 -18.58 9.67
CA LEU A 279 -0.11 -18.07 8.65
C LEU A 279 -1.55 -18.04 9.18
N GLN A 280 -2.01 -19.12 9.82
CA GLN A 280 -3.35 -19.16 10.41
C GLN A 280 -3.55 -18.07 11.47
N LEU A 281 -2.53 -17.78 12.28
CA LEU A 281 -2.58 -16.72 13.29
C LEU A 281 -2.61 -15.33 12.65
N LEU A 282 -1.71 -15.02 11.72
CA LEU A 282 -1.63 -13.71 11.06
C LEU A 282 -2.89 -13.40 10.24
N PHE A 283 -3.31 -14.30 9.36
CA PHE A 283 -4.50 -14.10 8.55
C PHE A 283 -5.79 -14.27 9.36
N GLY A 284 -5.78 -15.18 10.35
CA GLY A 284 -6.91 -15.39 11.25
C GLY A 284 -7.20 -14.19 12.15
N ALA A 285 -6.17 -13.52 12.67
CA ALA A 285 -6.31 -12.29 13.44
C ALA A 285 -6.96 -11.20 12.58
N ARG A 286 -6.50 -11.04 11.33
CA ARG A 286 -7.08 -10.07 10.40
C ARG A 286 -8.51 -10.40 9.99
N TRP A 287 -8.81 -11.68 9.79
CA TRP A 287 -10.17 -12.13 9.50
C TRP A 287 -11.11 -11.90 10.68
N ALA A 288 -10.68 -12.21 11.91
CA ALA A 288 -11.42 -11.95 13.12
C ALA A 288 -11.66 -10.44 13.31
N GLN A 289 -10.64 -9.62 13.07
CA GLN A 289 -10.74 -8.17 13.10
C GLN A 289 -11.75 -7.67 12.05
N HIS A 290 -11.67 -8.16 10.81
CA HIS A 290 -12.62 -7.80 9.76
C HIS A 290 -14.06 -8.19 10.13
N ARG A 291 -14.30 -9.41 10.66
CA ARG A 291 -15.63 -9.82 11.14
C ARG A 291 -16.16 -8.92 12.26
N ARG A 292 -15.31 -8.54 13.22
CA ARG A 292 -15.68 -7.58 14.26
C ARG A 292 -16.04 -6.24 13.62
N PHE A 293 -15.24 -5.73 12.70
CA PHE A 293 -15.57 -4.49 11.96
C PHE A 293 -16.91 -4.58 11.24
N LEU A 294 -17.17 -5.64 10.47
CA LEU A 294 -18.44 -5.83 9.77
C LEU A 294 -19.65 -5.92 10.72
N ALA A 295 -19.45 -6.35 11.96
CA ALA A 295 -20.51 -6.46 12.96
C ALA A 295 -20.83 -5.13 13.65
N TYR A 296 -19.89 -4.17 13.69
CA TYR A 296 -20.03 -2.90 14.41
C TYR A 296 -20.24 -1.68 13.50
N PHE A 297 -19.96 -1.78 12.21
CA PHE A 297 -20.03 -0.66 11.26
C PHE A 297 -21.00 -0.94 10.12
N GLU A 298 -21.59 0.11 9.56
CA GLU A 298 -22.42 0.02 8.35
C GLU A 298 -21.56 -0.44 7.17
N ASN A 299 -22.09 -1.41 6.42
CA ASN A 299 -21.44 -1.94 5.23
C ASN A 299 -21.95 -1.19 4.01
N TYR A 300 -21.01 -0.71 3.19
CA TYR A 300 -21.33 -0.07 1.92
C TYR A 300 -21.47 -1.14 0.83
N SER A 301 -22.49 -1.03 -0.01
CA SER A 301 -22.49 -1.77 -1.28
C SER A 301 -21.24 -1.43 -2.10
N PHE A 302 -20.92 -2.26 -3.09
CA PHE A 302 -19.76 -2.03 -3.95
C PHE A 302 -19.80 -0.64 -4.63
N LEU A 303 -20.99 -0.21 -5.07
CA LEU A 303 -21.18 1.10 -5.71
C LEU A 303 -21.03 2.24 -4.70
N GLU A 304 -21.57 2.10 -3.50
CA GLU A 304 -21.40 3.10 -2.43
C GLU A 304 -19.94 3.19 -1.99
N SER A 305 -19.20 2.07 -1.99
CA SER A 305 -17.76 2.05 -1.73
C SER A 305 -16.98 2.84 -2.79
N ILE A 306 -17.31 2.66 -4.07
CA ILE A 306 -16.70 3.45 -5.16
C ILE A 306 -17.04 4.93 -5.00
N TRP A 307 -18.30 5.24 -4.69
CA TRP A 307 -18.75 6.62 -4.47
C TRP A 307 -18.02 7.28 -3.29
N PHE A 308 -17.89 6.56 -2.18
CA PHE A 308 -17.09 6.98 -1.02
C PHE A 308 -15.64 7.29 -1.44
N LEU A 309 -14.99 6.38 -2.17
CA LEU A 309 -13.61 6.58 -2.63
C LEU A 309 -13.48 7.81 -3.54
N LEU A 310 -14.45 8.07 -4.40
CA LEU A 310 -14.49 9.27 -5.24
C LEU A 310 -14.65 10.54 -4.39
N ILE A 311 -15.54 10.54 -3.40
CA ILE A 311 -15.70 11.66 -2.46
C ILE A 311 -14.37 11.95 -1.76
N GLN A 312 -13.67 10.92 -1.29
CA GLN A 312 -12.37 11.09 -0.64
C GLN A 312 -11.35 11.79 -1.55
N PHE A 313 -11.30 11.41 -2.82
CA PHE A 313 -10.42 12.07 -3.81
C PHE A 313 -10.81 13.53 -4.09
N LEU A 314 -12.10 13.87 -4.03
CA LEU A 314 -12.59 15.23 -4.25
C LEU A 314 -12.46 16.14 -3.01
N LYS A 315 -12.01 15.62 -1.86
CA LYS A 315 -11.79 16.43 -0.63
C LYS A 315 -10.66 17.46 -0.76
N ILE A 316 -9.84 17.40 -1.81
CA ILE A 316 -8.74 18.34 -2.07
C ILE A 316 -9.16 19.82 -2.05
N SER A 317 -10.39 20.13 -2.42
CA SER A 317 -10.87 21.52 -2.54
C SER A 317 -12.36 21.57 -2.26
N ASP A 318 -12.82 22.57 -1.52
CA ASP A 318 -14.25 22.83 -1.33
C ASP A 318 -14.90 23.53 -2.53
N LEU A 319 -14.10 24.15 -3.39
CA LEU A 319 -14.59 24.83 -4.59
C LEU A 319 -15.19 23.84 -5.59
N MET A 320 -16.49 24.00 -5.86
CA MET A 320 -17.23 23.14 -6.79
C MET A 320 -16.61 23.10 -8.18
N ILE A 321 -16.10 24.23 -8.68
CA ILE A 321 -15.48 24.29 -10.01
C ILE A 321 -14.24 23.40 -10.12
N VAL A 322 -13.44 23.31 -9.05
CA VAL A 322 -12.26 22.42 -9.00
C VAL A 322 -12.71 20.97 -9.01
N LYS A 323 -13.76 20.61 -8.25
CA LYS A 323 -14.32 19.25 -8.25
C LYS A 323 -14.84 18.85 -9.63
N ILE A 324 -15.60 19.73 -10.29
CA ILE A 324 -16.11 19.51 -11.64
C ILE A 324 -14.95 19.28 -12.63
N LEU A 325 -13.91 20.11 -12.57
CA LEU A 325 -12.72 19.94 -13.41
C LEU A 325 -12.00 18.62 -13.17
N LEU A 326 -11.84 18.21 -11.91
CA LEU A 326 -11.19 16.94 -11.55
C LEU A 326 -12.00 15.74 -12.04
N VAL A 327 -13.32 15.76 -11.89
CA VAL A 327 -14.22 14.73 -12.42
C VAL A 327 -14.12 14.69 -13.95
N PHE A 328 -14.14 15.84 -14.61
CA PHE A 328 -13.99 15.92 -16.06
C PHE A 328 -12.65 15.32 -16.52
N PHE A 329 -11.53 15.67 -15.89
CA PHE A 329 -10.22 15.09 -16.20
C PHE A 329 -10.17 13.60 -15.93
N LEU A 330 -10.79 13.12 -14.85
CA LEU A 330 -10.85 11.69 -14.53
C LEU A 330 -11.61 10.91 -15.61
N LEU A 331 -12.80 11.37 -15.99
CA LEU A 331 -13.62 10.78 -17.05
C LEU A 331 -12.89 10.83 -18.40
N TRP A 332 -12.26 11.96 -18.73
CA TRP A 332 -11.47 12.07 -19.95
C TRP A 332 -10.26 11.13 -19.95
N GLY A 333 -9.61 10.97 -18.80
CA GLY A 333 -8.52 10.01 -18.61
C GLY A 333 -8.94 8.58 -18.89
N MET A 334 -10.15 8.18 -18.44
CA MET A 334 -10.74 6.89 -18.80
C MET A 334 -10.97 6.77 -20.30
N VAL A 335 -11.51 7.80 -20.96
CA VAL A 335 -11.68 7.80 -22.43
C VAL A 335 -10.34 7.65 -23.16
N VAL A 336 -9.29 8.33 -22.70
CA VAL A 336 -7.94 8.22 -23.26
C VAL A 336 -7.40 6.80 -23.12
N LEU A 337 -7.61 6.18 -21.95
CA LEU A 337 -7.22 4.80 -21.69
C LEU A 337 -7.95 3.83 -22.64
N VAL A 338 -9.29 3.95 -22.73
CA VAL A 338 -10.14 3.11 -23.59
C VAL A 338 -9.74 3.21 -25.07
N ARG A 339 -9.50 4.44 -25.57
CA ARG A 339 -9.08 4.66 -26.97
C ARG A 339 -7.73 4.03 -27.31
N ARG A 340 -6.90 3.74 -26.31
CA ARG A 340 -5.55 3.19 -26.48
C ARG A 340 -5.45 1.69 -26.16
N LEU A 341 -6.56 1.01 -25.88
CA LEU A 341 -6.60 -0.44 -25.60
C LEU A 341 -6.16 -1.33 -26.78
N SER A 342 -5.95 -0.77 -27.96
CA SER A 342 -5.28 -1.47 -29.07
C SER A 342 -3.79 -1.71 -28.79
N ILE A 343 -3.16 -0.94 -27.91
CA ILE A 343 -1.74 -1.03 -27.58
C ILE A 343 -1.56 -1.82 -26.28
N LYS A 344 -0.76 -2.90 -26.32
CA LYS A 344 -0.51 -3.82 -25.17
C LYS A 344 -0.28 -3.08 -23.85
N LYS A 345 0.63 -2.10 -23.84
CA LYS A 345 0.95 -1.32 -22.63
C LYS A 345 -0.25 -0.67 -21.95
N TRP A 346 -1.20 -0.18 -22.73
CA TRP A 346 -2.39 0.48 -22.20
C TRP A 346 -3.45 -0.51 -21.73
N VAL A 347 -3.49 -1.71 -22.32
CA VAL A 347 -4.30 -2.83 -21.82
C VAL A 347 -3.82 -3.27 -20.44
N ASP A 348 -2.51 -3.48 -20.29
CA ASP A 348 -1.92 -3.92 -19.02
C ASP A 348 -2.17 -2.90 -17.90
N LEU A 349 -2.03 -1.61 -18.25
CA LEU A 349 -2.36 -0.51 -17.36
C LEU A 349 -3.86 -0.49 -17.00
N ALA A 350 -4.76 -0.73 -17.94
CA ALA A 350 -6.20 -0.74 -17.67
C ALA A 350 -6.59 -1.87 -16.70
N TRP A 351 -6.02 -3.07 -16.90
CA TRP A 351 -6.23 -4.19 -15.98
C TRP A 351 -5.68 -3.92 -14.59
N LEU A 352 -4.53 -3.24 -14.48
CA LEU A 352 -3.99 -2.80 -13.19
C LEU A 352 -4.95 -1.87 -12.45
N LEU A 353 -5.42 -0.82 -13.13
CA LEU A 353 -6.30 0.16 -12.51
C LEU A 353 -7.63 -0.51 -12.08
N LEU A 354 -8.18 -1.40 -12.91
CA LEU A 354 -9.40 -2.14 -12.57
C LEU A 354 -9.19 -3.03 -11.34
N PHE A 355 -8.10 -3.81 -11.32
CA PHE A 355 -7.76 -4.68 -10.21
C PHE A 355 -7.61 -3.88 -8.90
N MET A 356 -6.87 -2.77 -8.94
CA MET A 356 -6.69 -1.89 -7.77
C MET A 356 -8.02 -1.32 -7.28
N VAL A 357 -8.92 -0.91 -8.18
CA VAL A 357 -10.25 -0.41 -7.79
C VAL A 357 -11.08 -1.49 -7.11
N ILE A 358 -11.10 -2.72 -7.66
CA ILE A 358 -11.87 -3.84 -7.08
C ILE A 358 -11.35 -4.21 -5.70
N VAL A 359 -10.03 -4.41 -5.57
CA VAL A 359 -9.40 -4.76 -4.30
C VAL A 359 -9.63 -3.65 -3.26
N ASN A 360 -9.47 -2.38 -3.66
CA ASN A 360 -9.62 -1.28 -2.72
C ASN A 360 -11.07 -1.03 -2.33
N ALA A 361 -12.04 -1.20 -3.24
CA ALA A 361 -13.46 -1.14 -2.89
C ALA A 361 -13.85 -2.25 -1.90
N GLY A 362 -13.36 -3.48 -2.11
CA GLY A 362 -13.56 -4.56 -1.15
C GLY A 362 -12.96 -4.26 0.23
N TYR A 363 -11.81 -3.58 0.27
CA TYR A 363 -11.15 -3.19 1.52
C TYR A 363 -11.78 -1.96 2.20
N ALA A 364 -12.38 -1.05 1.41
CA ALA A 364 -13.01 0.18 1.86
C ALA A 364 -14.50 0.06 2.20
N ASN A 365 -15.09 -1.14 2.09
CA ASN A 365 -16.51 -1.47 2.40
C ASN A 365 -16.97 -1.03 3.81
N VAL A 366 -16.04 -0.64 4.67
CA VAL A 366 -16.29 -0.14 6.04
C VAL A 366 -16.16 1.39 6.18
N GLY A 367 -16.00 2.15 5.09
CA GLY A 367 -16.09 3.63 5.07
C GLY A 367 -14.98 4.42 5.75
N PHE A 368 -13.84 3.81 6.08
CA PHE A 368 -12.74 4.53 6.74
C PHE A 368 -11.84 5.25 5.74
N ASP A 369 -11.58 6.54 5.99
CA ASP A 369 -10.73 7.41 5.18
C ASP A 369 -9.32 6.83 4.92
N ARG A 370 -8.77 6.05 5.86
CA ARG A 370 -7.44 5.41 5.73
C ARG A 370 -7.36 4.36 4.63
N TYR A 371 -8.48 3.83 4.18
CA TYR A 371 -8.54 2.86 3.09
C TYR A 371 -8.70 3.53 1.72
N ALA A 372 -8.84 4.85 1.68
CA ALA A 372 -8.92 5.61 0.43
C ALA A 372 -7.57 5.95 -0.18
N GLU A 373 -6.45 5.77 0.55
CA GLU A 373 -5.10 6.17 0.10
C GLU A 373 -4.82 5.68 -1.33
N TRP A 374 -5.01 4.38 -1.59
CA TRP A 374 -4.80 3.77 -2.91
C TRP A 374 -5.64 4.39 -4.02
N SER A 375 -6.92 4.62 -3.76
CA SER A 375 -7.84 5.20 -4.74
C SER A 375 -7.46 6.64 -5.08
N ILE A 376 -6.95 7.41 -4.11
CA ILE A 376 -6.46 8.77 -4.37
C ILE A 376 -5.31 8.75 -5.38
N PHE A 377 -4.36 7.81 -5.28
CA PHE A 377 -3.30 7.65 -6.28
C PHE A 377 -3.86 7.22 -7.65
N VAL A 378 -4.76 6.22 -7.68
CA VAL A 378 -5.39 5.72 -8.92
C VAL A 378 -6.15 6.82 -9.66
N PHE A 379 -6.99 7.57 -8.94
CA PHE A 379 -7.77 8.66 -9.51
C PHE A 379 -6.88 9.83 -9.94
N SER A 380 -5.84 10.15 -9.18
CA SER A 380 -4.85 11.16 -9.57
C SER A 380 -4.14 10.79 -10.88
N PHE A 381 -3.81 9.51 -11.07
CA PHE A 381 -3.22 9.02 -12.32
C PHE A 381 -4.19 9.16 -13.50
N LEU A 382 -5.45 8.78 -13.34
CA LEU A 382 -6.48 8.93 -14.38
C LEU A 382 -6.72 10.40 -14.73
N SER A 383 -6.86 11.28 -13.74
CA SER A 383 -6.99 12.72 -13.96
C SER A 383 -5.76 13.30 -14.67
N ALA A 384 -4.55 12.84 -14.34
CA ALA A 384 -3.33 13.25 -15.02
C ALA A 384 -3.34 12.86 -16.51
N LEU A 385 -3.78 11.64 -16.85
CA LEU A 385 -3.95 11.22 -18.24
C LEU A 385 -4.94 12.10 -19.00
N GLY A 386 -6.08 12.43 -18.38
CA GLY A 386 -7.10 13.28 -18.99
C GLY A 386 -6.60 14.70 -19.23
N GLY A 387 -5.98 15.31 -18.21
CA GLY A 387 -5.41 16.65 -18.29
C GLY A 387 -4.40 16.78 -19.43
N VAL A 388 -3.46 15.83 -19.56
CA VAL A 388 -2.46 15.83 -20.64
C VAL A 388 -3.11 15.87 -22.02
N ASP A 389 -4.08 14.97 -22.28
CA ASP A 389 -4.71 14.88 -23.59
C ASP A 389 -5.49 16.15 -23.95
N ILE A 390 -6.16 16.76 -22.96
CA ILE A 390 -6.88 18.04 -23.14
C ILE A 390 -5.91 19.18 -23.44
N PHE A 391 -4.85 19.35 -22.66
CA PHE A 391 -3.86 20.40 -22.89
C PHE A 391 -3.18 20.25 -24.26
N LEU A 392 -2.89 19.02 -24.69
CA LEU A 392 -2.34 18.77 -26.03
C LEU A 392 -3.31 19.15 -27.14
N ARG A 393 -4.62 18.91 -26.99
CA ARG A 393 -5.64 19.29 -27.97
C ARG A 393 -5.81 20.81 -28.05
N ILE A 394 -5.87 21.49 -26.90
CA ILE A 394 -5.96 22.95 -26.85
C ILE A 394 -4.73 23.58 -27.49
N GLY A 395 -3.53 23.11 -27.14
CA GLY A 395 -2.28 23.63 -27.72
C GLY A 395 -2.18 23.44 -29.23
N LYS A 396 -2.68 22.31 -29.78
CA LYS A 396 -2.77 22.12 -31.24
C LYS A 396 -3.72 23.11 -31.89
N LYS A 397 -4.90 23.33 -31.29
CA LYS A 397 -5.93 24.22 -31.84
C LYS A 397 -5.48 25.69 -31.83
N ILE A 398 -4.75 26.12 -30.80
CA ILE A 398 -4.17 27.46 -30.72
C ILE A 398 -3.08 27.67 -31.78
N LYS A 399 -2.26 26.65 -32.07
CA LYS A 399 -1.22 26.74 -33.12
C LYS A 399 -1.75 26.79 -34.55
N THR A 400 -2.98 26.34 -34.76
CA THR A 400 -3.64 26.33 -36.08
C THR A 400 -4.50 27.58 -36.33
N LEU A 401 -4.73 28.39 -35.29
CA LEU A 401 -5.32 29.73 -35.37
C LEU A 401 -4.19 30.75 -35.51
#